data_AF-A0A3M6T6N0-F1
#
_entry.id   AF-A0A3M6T6N0-F1
#
_cell.length_a   1.000
_cell.length_b   1.000
_cell.length_c   1.000
_cell.angle_alpha   90.00
_cell.angle_beta   90.00
_cell.angle_gamma   90.00
#
_symmetry.space_group_name_H-M   'P 1'
#
loop_
_entity.id
_entity.type
_entity.pdbx_description
1 polymer ?
#
loop_
_entity_poly.entity_id
_entity_poly.type
_entity_poly.pdbx_seq_one_letter_code
_entity_poly.pdbx_strand_id
1 'polypeptide(L)'
;MKYVMFLYTESEQNKARKLRDYLQGRLRNIADVRTITRISAEEGDFRSELRCRGDCIVLVGSRHASSLIKDKQQEGDDDYLAFDGKVIQEEFTGIKDFIDKLIIVYLTTERANDDWTPDGLDEKRIFNLQSEKIVASPLLYQLEYSIRKILLGDSFTM
;
A
#
# COMPACT_ATOMS: atom_id res chain seq x y z
N MET A 1 -9.47 -16.28 0.42
CA MET A 1 -8.23 -15.64 0.89
C MET A 1 -8.42 -14.14 0.75
N LYS A 2 -7.99 -13.35 1.73
CA LYS A 2 -8.02 -11.87 1.63
C LYS A 2 -6.84 -11.35 0.80
N TYR A 3 -6.91 -10.11 0.35
CA TYR A 3 -5.90 -9.50 -0.53
C TYR A 3 -5.39 -8.18 0.05
N VAL A 4 -4.07 -8.09 0.17
CA VAL A 4 -3.38 -6.83 0.52
C VAL A 4 -2.77 -6.28 -0.76
N MET A 5 -3.26 -5.13 -1.22
CA MET A 5 -2.67 -4.43 -2.36
C MET A 5 -1.49 -3.59 -1.87
N PHE A 6 -0.28 -3.99 -2.25
CA PHE A 6 0.96 -3.36 -1.84
C PHE A 6 1.52 -2.53 -3.00
N LEU A 7 1.30 -1.22 -2.92
CA LEU A 7 1.54 -0.26 -3.98
C LEU A 7 2.85 0.49 -3.71
N TYR A 8 3.81 0.48 -4.63
CA TYR A 8 5.06 1.21 -4.51
C TYR A 8 5.59 1.62 -5.88
N THR A 9 6.38 2.68 -5.92
CA THR A 9 7.09 3.12 -7.13
C THR A 9 8.42 2.38 -7.27
N GLU A 10 8.94 2.30 -8.48
CA GLU A 10 10.22 1.65 -8.79
C GLU A 10 11.39 2.28 -8.01
N SER A 11 11.34 3.58 -7.73
CA SER A 11 12.31 4.26 -6.87
C SER A 11 12.43 3.66 -5.46
N GLU A 12 11.35 3.05 -4.95
CA GLU A 12 11.26 2.48 -3.59
C GLU A 12 11.46 0.95 -3.56
N GLN A 13 11.64 0.33 -4.74
CA GLN A 13 11.53 -1.11 -4.95
C GLN A 13 12.38 -1.93 -3.97
N ASN A 14 13.62 -1.51 -3.70
CA ASN A 14 14.55 -2.26 -2.85
C ASN A 14 14.07 -2.44 -1.39
N LYS A 15 13.54 -1.39 -0.77
CA LYS A 15 12.99 -1.47 0.59
C LYS A 15 11.55 -1.99 0.58
N ALA A 16 10.77 -1.61 -0.43
CA ALA A 16 9.39 -2.05 -0.60
C ALA A 16 9.29 -3.58 -0.73
N ARG A 17 10.15 -4.21 -1.55
CA ARG A 17 10.21 -5.68 -1.69
C ARG A 17 10.49 -6.38 -0.35
N LYS A 18 11.41 -5.85 0.47
CA LYS A 18 11.71 -6.40 1.80
C LYS A 18 10.49 -6.34 2.72
N LEU A 19 9.79 -5.21 2.75
CA LEU A 19 8.57 -5.07 3.55
C LEU A 19 7.45 -5.97 3.04
N ARG A 20 7.26 -6.06 1.73
CA ARG A 20 6.31 -6.98 1.11
C ARG A 20 6.59 -8.43 1.54
N ASP A 21 7.83 -8.89 1.43
CA ASP A 21 8.20 -10.26 1.76
C ASP A 21 8.01 -10.56 3.25
N TYR A 22 8.34 -9.59 4.11
CA TYR A 22 8.02 -9.64 5.53
C TYR A 22 6.50 -9.80 5.76
N LEU A 23 5.69 -8.91 5.17
CA LEU A 23 4.23 -8.95 5.32
C LEU A 23 3.63 -10.25 4.76
N GLN A 24 4.10 -10.73 3.61
CA GLN A 24 3.68 -12.01 3.02
C GLN A 24 3.93 -13.15 4.01
N GLY A 25 5.13 -13.21 4.61
CA GLY A 25 5.47 -14.24 5.59
C GLY A 25 4.56 -14.21 6.83
N ARG A 26 4.23 -13.02 7.32
CA ARG A 26 3.41 -12.81 8.53
C ARG A 26 1.92 -13.03 8.29
N LEU A 27 1.43 -12.71 7.09
CA LEU A 27 0.02 -12.72 6.73
C LEU A 27 -0.40 -13.93 5.89
N ARG A 28 0.53 -14.82 5.50
CA ARG A 28 0.32 -15.96 4.58
C ARG A 28 -0.93 -16.84 4.82
N ASN A 29 -1.42 -16.91 6.06
CA ASN A 29 -2.58 -17.72 6.42
C ASN A 29 -3.91 -16.94 6.31
N ILE A 30 -3.85 -15.63 6.06
CA ILE A 30 -4.99 -14.71 6.09
C ILE A 30 -5.15 -14.03 4.74
N ALA A 31 -4.05 -13.50 4.21
CA ALA A 31 -4.05 -12.71 3.00
C ALA A 31 -2.84 -12.98 2.10
N ASP A 32 -3.06 -12.73 0.82
CA ASP A 32 -2.04 -12.69 -0.21
C ASP A 32 -1.65 -11.23 -0.51
N VAL A 33 -0.36 -10.93 -0.52
CA VAL A 33 0.17 -9.58 -0.75
C VAL A 33 0.49 -9.42 -2.24
N ARG A 34 -0.27 -8.56 -2.92
CA ARG A 34 -0.23 -8.37 -4.38
C ARG A 34 0.32 -7.00 -4.75
N THR A 35 1.20 -6.94 -5.73
CA THR A 35 1.72 -5.68 -6.31
C THR A 35 1.06 -5.40 -7.65
N ILE A 36 1.12 -4.15 -8.12
CA ILE A 36 0.57 -3.78 -9.43
C ILE A 36 1.28 -4.55 -10.56
N THR A 37 2.62 -4.64 -10.53
CA THR A 37 3.39 -5.40 -11.51
C THR A 37 2.92 -6.85 -11.62
N ARG A 38 2.60 -7.50 -10.48
CA ARG A 38 2.09 -8.87 -10.46
C ARG A 38 0.69 -8.97 -11.07
N ILE A 39 -0.19 -8.00 -10.78
CA ILE A 39 -1.54 -7.94 -11.36
C ILE A 39 -1.45 -7.73 -12.88
N SER A 40 -0.59 -6.80 -13.30
CA SER A 40 -0.36 -6.47 -14.71
C SER A 40 0.19 -7.67 -15.49
N ALA A 41 1.07 -8.47 -14.90
CA ALA A 41 1.64 -9.66 -15.53
C ALA A 41 0.67 -10.85 -15.65
N GLU A 42 -0.36 -10.91 -14.79
CA GLU A 42 -1.40 -11.95 -14.82
C GLU A 42 -2.57 -11.58 -15.77
N GLU A 43 -2.39 -10.60 -16.67
CA GLU A 43 -3.39 -10.01 -17.61
C GLU A 43 -4.51 -9.16 -16.95
N GLY A 44 -4.33 -8.77 -15.69
CA GLY A 44 -5.35 -8.06 -14.91
C GLY A 44 -5.34 -6.54 -15.06
N ASP A 45 -6.53 -5.93 -15.16
CA ASP A 45 -6.73 -4.49 -14.95
C ASP A 45 -6.59 -4.16 -13.45
N PHE A 46 -5.54 -3.39 -13.10
CA PHE A 46 -5.28 -2.94 -11.73
C PHE A 46 -6.49 -2.28 -11.10
N ARG A 47 -7.24 -1.44 -11.83
CA ARG A 47 -8.41 -0.75 -11.28
C ARG A 47 -9.50 -1.74 -10.89
N SER A 48 -9.76 -2.71 -11.76
CA SER A 48 -10.74 -3.77 -11.51
C SER A 48 -10.35 -4.60 -10.29
N GLU A 49 -9.11 -5.05 -10.22
CA GLU A 49 -8.60 -5.83 -9.08
C GLU A 49 -8.62 -5.05 -7.76
N LEU A 50 -8.22 -3.77 -7.79
CA LEU A 50 -8.30 -2.88 -6.62
C LEU A 50 -9.73 -2.78 -6.09
N ARG A 51 -10.72 -2.60 -6.97
CA ARG A 51 -12.14 -2.50 -6.59
C ARG A 51 -12.75 -3.81 -6.14
N CYS A 52 -12.44 -4.92 -6.81
CA CYS A 52 -13.05 -6.21 -6.53
C CYS A 52 -12.38 -6.96 -5.38
N ARG A 53 -11.07 -6.77 -5.19
CA ARG A 53 -10.27 -7.57 -4.25
C ARG A 53 -9.42 -6.74 -3.28
N GLY A 54 -9.38 -5.42 -3.36
CA GLY A 54 -8.67 -4.61 -2.36
C GLY A 54 -9.32 -4.68 -0.98
N ASP A 55 -8.99 -5.69 -0.16
CA ASP A 55 -9.44 -5.81 1.23
C ASP A 55 -8.66 -4.86 2.14
N CYS A 56 -7.34 -4.70 1.90
CA CYS A 56 -6.48 -3.72 2.54
C CYS A 56 -5.48 -3.17 1.52
N ILE A 57 -5.18 -1.88 1.60
CA ILE A 57 -4.24 -1.22 0.70
C ILE A 57 -3.10 -0.64 1.52
N VAL A 58 -1.88 -1.01 1.16
CA VAL A 58 -0.65 -0.48 1.73
C VAL A 58 0.07 0.30 0.63
N LEU A 59 0.09 1.62 0.74
CA LEU A 59 0.77 2.52 -0.19
C LEU A 59 2.12 2.92 0.38
N VAL A 60 3.19 2.70 -0.37
CA VAL A 60 4.51 3.24 -0.06
C VAL A 60 4.56 4.71 -0.47
N GLY A 61 4.57 5.60 0.52
CA GLY A 61 4.70 7.03 0.35
C GLY A 61 6.13 7.44 0.06
N SER A 62 6.29 8.36 -0.88
CA SER A 62 7.53 9.08 -1.20
C SER A 62 7.16 10.35 -1.96
N ARG A 63 8.12 11.28 -2.09
CA ARG A 63 7.92 12.47 -2.95
C ARG A 63 7.61 12.10 -4.39
N HIS A 64 8.23 11.04 -4.89
CA HIS A 64 8.02 10.54 -6.26
C HIS A 64 6.61 9.96 -6.42
N ALA A 65 6.18 9.08 -5.50
CA ALA A 65 4.83 8.54 -5.50
C ALA A 65 3.78 9.66 -5.38
N SER A 66 4.03 10.64 -4.51
CA SER A 66 3.19 11.83 -4.35
C SER A 66 3.03 12.62 -5.64
N SER A 67 4.12 12.89 -6.38
CA SER A 67 4.07 13.58 -7.68
C SER A 67 3.26 12.77 -8.68
N LEU A 68 3.52 11.48 -8.83
CA LEU A 68 2.79 10.61 -9.75
C LEU A 68 1.28 10.61 -9.46
N ILE A 69 0.87 10.58 -8.19
CA ILE A 69 -0.54 10.61 -7.81
C ILE A 69 -1.17 11.96 -8.13
N LYS A 70 -0.55 13.06 -7.71
CA LYS A 70 -1.07 14.42 -7.92
C LYS A 70 -1.19 14.77 -9.40
N ASP A 71 -0.19 14.39 -10.18
CA ASP A 71 -0.12 14.66 -11.62
C ASP A 71 -0.86 13.59 -12.44
N LYS A 72 -1.44 12.57 -11.79
CA LYS A 72 -2.17 11.45 -12.40
C LYS A 72 -1.35 10.70 -13.45
N GLN A 73 -0.08 10.48 -13.14
CA GLN A 73 0.89 9.80 -13.99
C GLN A 73 1.02 8.32 -13.61
N GLN A 74 1.44 7.53 -14.60
CA GLN A 74 1.74 6.11 -14.44
C GLN A 74 3.26 5.91 -14.53
N GLU A 75 3.74 4.87 -13.86
CA GLU A 75 5.11 4.38 -13.95
C GLU A 75 5.06 2.92 -14.42
N GLY A 76 5.88 2.58 -15.40
CA GLY A 76 6.07 1.21 -15.90
C GLY A 76 7.41 0.64 -15.44
N ASP A 77 7.46 -0.69 -15.33
CA ASP A 77 8.68 -1.49 -15.18
C ASP A 77 8.70 -2.52 -16.32
N ASP A 78 9.68 -2.38 -17.21
CA ASP A 78 9.74 -3.06 -18.51
C ASP A 78 8.41 -2.95 -19.30
N ASP A 79 7.67 -4.06 -19.43
CA ASP A 79 6.41 -4.17 -20.17
C ASP A 79 5.16 -4.09 -19.27
N TYR A 80 5.34 -3.89 -17.96
CA TYR A 80 4.26 -3.96 -16.98
C TYR A 80 4.03 -2.63 -16.27
N LEU A 81 2.79 -2.39 -15.87
CA LEU A 81 2.45 -1.26 -15.01
C LEU A 81 3.04 -1.51 -13.61
N ALA A 82 3.88 -0.59 -13.12
CA ALA A 82 4.47 -0.65 -11.79
C ALA A 82 3.70 0.23 -10.80
N PHE A 83 3.24 1.39 -11.24
CA PHE A 83 2.49 2.34 -10.41
C PHE A 83 1.46 3.13 -11.23
N ASP A 84 0.26 3.34 -10.68
CA ASP A 84 -0.81 4.09 -11.33
C ASP A 84 -1.34 5.20 -10.43
N GLY A 85 -0.69 6.37 -10.51
CA GLY A 85 -1.08 7.54 -9.75
C GLY A 85 -2.47 8.05 -10.12
N LYS A 86 -2.93 7.84 -11.36
CA LYS A 86 -4.27 8.23 -11.79
C LYS A 86 -5.35 7.41 -11.08
N VAL A 87 -5.22 6.08 -11.06
CA VAL A 87 -6.15 5.20 -10.36
C VAL A 87 -6.14 5.51 -8.86
N ILE A 88 -4.95 5.67 -8.25
CA ILE A 88 -4.86 6.00 -6.82
C ILE A 88 -5.54 7.35 -6.53
N GLN A 89 -5.30 8.38 -7.34
CA GLN A 89 -5.96 9.68 -7.16
C GLN A 89 -7.48 9.56 -7.28
N GLU A 90 -7.99 8.81 -8.25
CA GLU A 90 -9.43 8.70 -8.52
C GLU A 90 -10.17 7.84 -7.48
N GLU A 91 -9.60 6.71 -7.05
CA GLU A 91 -10.27 5.79 -6.10
C GLU A 91 -10.18 6.25 -4.65
N PHE A 92 -9.11 6.96 -4.27
CA PHE A 92 -8.89 7.37 -2.88
C PHE A 92 -9.29 8.82 -2.60
N THR A 93 -9.78 9.57 -3.60
CA THR A 93 -10.35 10.91 -3.41
C THR A 93 -11.87 10.83 -3.36
N GLY A 94 -12.46 11.05 -2.19
CA GLY A 94 -13.92 11.14 -2.02
C GLY A 94 -14.67 9.82 -1.87
N ILE A 95 -13.98 8.67 -1.87
CA ILE A 95 -14.59 7.36 -1.61
C ILE A 95 -14.15 6.85 -0.24
N LYS A 96 -15.04 6.98 0.76
CA LYS A 96 -14.77 6.62 2.15
C LYS A 96 -14.31 5.17 2.33
N ASP A 97 -14.95 4.24 1.62
CA ASP A 97 -14.66 2.81 1.75
C ASP A 97 -13.22 2.44 1.36
N PHE A 98 -12.59 3.19 0.44
CA PHE A 98 -11.18 2.98 0.10
C PHE A 98 -10.24 3.58 1.13
N ILE A 99 -10.58 4.76 1.66
CA ILE A 99 -9.82 5.41 2.73
C ILE A 99 -9.81 4.52 3.99
N ASP A 100 -10.95 3.90 4.33
CA ASP A 100 -11.10 2.99 5.47
C ASP A 100 -10.27 1.69 5.34
N LYS A 101 -9.70 1.41 4.17
CA LYS A 101 -8.81 0.27 3.90
C LYS A 101 -7.35 0.66 3.65
N LEU A 102 -7.05 1.96 3.57
CA LEU A 102 -5.73 2.49 3.25
C LEU A 102 -4.82 2.57 4.49
N ILE A 103 -3.55 2.22 4.29
CA ILE A 103 -2.40 2.46 5.16
C ILE A 103 -1.29 3.07 4.30
N ILE A 104 -0.62 4.12 4.78
CA ILE A 104 0.54 4.72 4.10
C ILE A 104 1.80 4.38 4.90
N VAL A 105 2.86 3.95 4.21
CA VAL A 105 4.15 3.65 4.81
C VAL A 105 5.26 4.41 4.11
N TYR A 106 6.12 5.09 4.86
CA TYR A 106 7.27 5.80 4.35
C TYR A 106 8.54 4.99 4.63
N LEU A 107 9.28 4.59 3.59
CA LEU A 107 10.38 3.62 3.73
C LEU A 107 11.78 4.22 3.53
N THR A 108 11.93 5.26 2.71
CA THR A 108 13.23 5.86 2.40
C THR A 108 13.37 7.27 2.97
N THR A 109 12.30 8.04 2.98
CA THR A 109 12.24 9.41 3.51
C THR A 109 11.19 9.51 4.60
N GLU A 110 11.27 10.56 5.41
CA GLU A 110 10.12 10.97 6.23
C GLU A 110 9.02 11.57 5.34
N ARG A 111 7.77 11.50 5.82
CA ARG A 111 6.64 12.21 5.22
C ARG A 111 6.94 13.69 5.13
N ALA A 112 6.86 14.26 3.93
CA ALA A 112 6.86 15.70 3.72
C ALA A 112 5.45 16.27 3.89
N ASN A 113 5.35 17.54 4.29
CA ASN A 113 4.05 18.22 4.49
C ASN A 113 3.23 18.31 3.21
N ASP A 114 3.89 18.34 2.06
CA ASP A 114 3.28 18.35 0.74
C ASP A 114 3.16 16.96 0.14
N ASP A 115 3.51 15.87 0.84
CA ASP A 115 3.25 14.54 0.29
C ASP A 115 1.75 14.27 0.20
N TRP A 116 1.34 13.62 -0.89
CA TRP A 116 -0.05 13.30 -1.13
C TRP A 116 -0.60 12.42 -0.01
N THR A 117 -1.76 12.81 0.51
CA THR A 117 -2.54 12.04 1.49
C THR A 117 -4.00 12.32 1.18
N PRO A 118 -4.87 11.30 1.09
CA PRO A 118 -6.28 11.55 0.84
C PRO A 118 -6.94 12.16 2.07
N ASP A 119 -7.89 13.07 1.83
CA ASP A 119 -8.65 13.70 2.90
C ASP A 119 -9.39 12.66 3.74
N GLY A 120 -9.32 12.79 5.07
CA GLY A 120 -10.01 11.90 6.00
C GLY A 120 -9.26 10.62 6.38
N LEU A 121 -8.04 10.40 5.88
CA LEU A 121 -7.18 9.31 6.37
C LEU A 121 -6.80 9.56 7.84
N ASP A 122 -6.97 8.54 8.69
CA ASP A 122 -6.50 8.57 10.07
C ASP A 122 -4.96 8.58 10.12
N GLU A 123 -4.38 9.59 10.76
CA GLU A 123 -2.93 9.75 10.97
C GLU A 123 -2.29 8.50 11.64
N LYS A 124 -3.05 7.74 12.42
CA LYS A 124 -2.57 6.46 13.02
C LYS A 124 -2.33 5.36 11.99
N ARG A 125 -2.75 5.56 10.74
CA ARG A 125 -2.53 4.64 9.61
C ARG A 125 -1.36 5.08 8.72
N ILE A 126 -0.59 6.07 9.17
CA ILE A 126 0.62 6.54 8.49
C ILE A 126 1.83 6.11 9.32
N PHE A 127 2.72 5.32 8.72
CA PHE A 127 3.89 4.75 9.38
C PHE A 127 5.18 5.28 8.76
N ASN A 128 6.08 5.79 9.60
CA ASN A 128 7.41 6.25 9.19
C ASN A 128 8.44 5.17 9.54
N LEU A 129 8.90 4.40 8.55
CA LEU A 129 9.79 3.24 8.70
C LEU A 129 11.20 3.50 8.13
N GLN A 130 11.56 4.75 7.83
CA GLN A 130 12.83 5.09 7.14
C GLN A 130 14.08 4.61 7.89
N SER A 131 14.04 4.70 9.22
CA SER A 131 15.11 4.29 10.14
C SER A 131 14.98 2.85 10.61
N GLU A 132 13.89 2.17 10.26
CA GLU A 132 13.61 0.81 10.70
C GLU A 132 14.34 -0.19 9.80
N LYS A 133 14.99 -1.16 10.43
CA LYS A 133 15.35 -2.40 9.73
C LYS A 133 14.07 -3.21 9.56
N ILE A 134 13.87 -3.79 8.37
CA ILE A 134 12.73 -4.68 8.12
C ILE A 134 12.99 -6.06 8.75
N VAL A 135 13.01 -6.06 10.08
CA VAL A 135 13.14 -7.18 10.99
C VAL A 135 12.25 -6.86 12.19
N ALA A 136 11.70 -7.89 12.85
CA ALA A 136 10.71 -7.74 13.93
C ALA A 136 10.98 -6.51 14.84
N SER A 137 10.12 -5.49 14.75
CA SER A 137 10.20 -4.26 15.54
C SER A 137 8.81 -3.83 16.01
N PRO A 138 8.70 -3.03 17.10
CA PRO A 138 7.41 -2.57 17.60
C PRO A 138 6.55 -1.88 16.53
N LEU A 139 7.16 -1.08 15.66
CA LEU A 139 6.45 -0.34 14.63
C LEU A 139 5.96 -1.27 13.49
N LEU A 140 6.74 -2.30 13.14
CA LEU A 140 6.30 -3.33 12.21
C LEU A 140 5.19 -4.21 12.78
N TYR A 141 5.19 -4.48 14.09
CA TYR A 141 4.08 -5.16 14.74
C TYR A 141 2.80 -4.31 14.74
N GLN A 142 2.92 -3.00 14.93
CA GLN A 142 1.78 -2.09 14.81
C GLN A 142 1.25 -2.02 13.38
N LEU A 143 2.13 -1.98 12.38
CA LEU A 143 1.73 -2.07 10.97
C LEU A 143 0.98 -3.39 10.69
N GLU A 144 1.55 -4.52 11.12
CA GLU A 144 0.93 -5.84 10.97
C GLU A 144 -0.45 -5.88 11.65
N TYR A 145 -0.56 -5.36 12.87
CA TYR A 145 -1.80 -5.26 13.62
C TYR A 145 -2.83 -4.42 12.87
N SER A 146 -2.45 -3.25 12.35
CA SER A 146 -3.34 -2.39 11.57
C SER A 146 -3.85 -3.08 10.31
N ILE A 147 -2.99 -3.80 9.59
CA ILE A 147 -3.39 -4.58 8.42
C ILE A 147 -4.40 -5.66 8.85
N ARG A 148 -4.09 -6.45 9.88
CA ARG A 148 -5.00 -7.52 10.36
C ARG A 148 -6.35 -6.97 10.81
N LYS A 149 -6.37 -5.82 11.49
CA LYS A 149 -7.59 -5.15 11.91
C LYS A 149 -8.48 -4.78 10.72
N ILE A 150 -7.89 -4.26 9.64
CA ILE A 150 -8.63 -3.97 8.40
C ILE A 150 -9.15 -5.26 7.76
N LEU A 151 -8.32 -6.28 7.66
CA LEU A 151 -8.66 -7.54 6.97
C LEU A 151 -9.73 -8.37 7.68
N LEU A 152 -9.71 -8.39 9.01
CA LEU A 152 -10.54 -9.25 9.85
C LEU A 152 -11.72 -8.51 10.50
N GLY A 153 -11.69 -7.18 10.53
CA GLY A 153 -12.76 -6.35 11.12
C GLY A 153 -13.12 -6.82 12.53
N ASP A 154 -14.41 -7.06 12.75
CA ASP A 154 -14.96 -7.50 14.05
C ASP A 154 -14.48 -8.89 14.49
N SER A 155 -14.01 -9.72 13.56
CA SER A 155 -13.44 -11.05 13.87
C SER A 155 -12.01 -10.97 14.42
N PHE A 156 -11.43 -9.76 14.49
CA PHE A 156 -10.07 -9.56 15.01
C PHE A 156 -9.99 -9.62 16.55
N THR A 157 -11.10 -9.35 17.24
CA THR A 157 -11.19 -9.29 18.71
C THR A 157 -11.84 -10.50 19.37
N MET A 158 -12.21 -11.53 18.58
CA MET A 158 -12.63 -12.84 19.09
C MET A 158 -11.45 -13.80 19.16
#